data_AF-A0A7W8JHE4-F1
#
_entry.id   AF-A0A7W8JHE4-F1
#
_cell.length_a   1.000
_cell.length_b   1.000
_cell.length_c   1.000
_cell.angle_alpha   90.00
_cell.angle_beta   90.00
_cell.angle_gamma   90.00
#
_symmetry.space_group_name_H-M   'P 1'
#
loop_
_entity.id
_entity.type
_entity.pdbx_description
1 polymer ?
#
loop_
_entity_poly.entity_id
_entity_poly.type
_entity_poly.pdbx_seq_one_letter_code
_entity_poly.pdbx_strand_id
1 'polypeptide(L)'
;MLPSLTDAFEIIASAVVPAAKEKSAGAAVAAAERCGLVELGDGKPSQHTIWERQDGDETLRFEWRWYDQSKTFSIQPDMNILTVTLFLAANVVRNVEHRYED
;
A
#
# COMPACT_ATOMS: atom_id res chain seq x y z
N MET A 1 12.79 10.21 -15.01
CA MET A 1 13.65 9.32 -14.20
C MET A 1 12.84 8.97 -12.95
N LEU A 2 12.69 7.68 -12.63
CA LEU A 2 11.96 7.27 -11.43
C LEU A 2 12.81 7.54 -10.18
N PRO A 3 12.20 7.82 -9.02
CA PRO A 3 12.93 7.96 -7.76
C PRO A 3 13.54 6.62 -7.34
N SER A 4 14.57 6.63 -6.48
CA SER A 4 15.10 5.41 -5.85
C SER A 4 14.00 4.68 -5.06
N LEU A 5 14.15 3.38 -4.77
CA LEU A 5 13.14 2.64 -4.00
C LEU A 5 13.02 3.18 -2.56
N THR A 6 14.10 3.72 -2.01
CA THR A 6 14.07 4.39 -0.70
C THR A 6 13.29 5.70 -0.74
N ASP A 7 13.50 6.55 -1.76
CA ASP A 7 12.73 7.79 -1.90
C ASP A 7 11.26 7.52 -2.22
N ALA A 8 11.00 6.51 -3.06
CA ALA A 8 9.65 6.04 -3.36
C ALA A 8 8.94 5.55 -2.10
N PHE A 9 9.64 4.84 -1.21
CA PHE A 9 9.10 4.41 0.09
C PHE A 9 8.62 5.63 0.90
N GLU A 10 9.44 6.67 1.04
CA GLU A 10 9.05 7.88 1.81
C GLU A 10 7.86 8.59 1.20
N ILE A 11 7.83 8.73 -0.13
CA ILE A 11 6.72 9.35 -0.85
C ILE A 11 5.42 8.59 -0.57
N ILE A 12 5.42 7.26 -0.72
CA ILE A 12 4.22 6.46 -0.53
C ILE A 12 3.83 6.41 0.95
N ALA A 13 4.79 6.23 1.88
CA ALA A 13 4.54 6.24 3.32
C ALA A 13 3.91 7.56 3.78
N SER A 14 4.35 8.70 3.24
CA SER A 14 3.75 10.01 3.52
C SER A 14 2.31 10.14 3.02
N ALA A 15 1.95 9.43 1.94
CA ALA A 15 0.60 9.42 1.37
C ALA A 15 -0.33 8.42 2.07
N VAL A 16 0.23 7.37 2.69
CA VAL A 16 -0.53 6.35 3.41
C VAL A 16 -1.22 6.90 4.65
N VAL A 17 -0.58 7.83 5.39
CA VAL A 17 -1.16 8.46 6.58
C VAL A 17 -2.47 9.23 6.28
N PRO A 18 -2.50 10.19 5.33
CA PRO A 18 -3.75 10.87 4.99
C PRO A 18 -4.75 9.93 4.30
N ALA A 19 -4.30 8.97 3.47
CA ALA A 19 -5.17 8.00 2.83
C ALA A 19 -5.95 7.14 3.85
N ALA A 20 -5.30 6.71 4.94
CA ALA A 20 -5.95 6.01 6.04
C ALA A 20 -7.00 6.89 6.73
N LYS A 21 -6.69 8.17 6.99
CA LYS A 21 -7.63 9.15 7.59
C LYS A 21 -8.85 9.43 6.71
N GLU A 22 -8.64 9.54 5.41
CA GLU A 22 -9.69 9.79 4.41
C GLU A 22 -10.50 8.53 4.06
N LYS A 23 -10.15 7.37 4.65
CA LYS A 23 -10.77 6.06 4.37
C LYS A 23 -10.72 5.71 2.88
N SER A 24 -9.67 6.15 2.19
CA SER A 24 -9.52 6.02 0.75
C SER A 24 -8.07 5.73 0.39
N ALA A 25 -7.82 4.61 -0.29
CA ALA A 25 -6.48 4.28 -0.78
C ALA A 25 -6.03 5.17 -1.95
N GLY A 26 -6.92 5.99 -2.54
CA GLY A 26 -6.67 6.68 -3.81
C GLY A 26 -5.41 7.54 -3.82
N ALA A 27 -5.12 8.28 -2.75
CA ALA A 27 -3.91 9.09 -2.66
C ALA A 27 -2.63 8.24 -2.59
N ALA A 28 -2.66 7.13 -1.85
CA ALA A 28 -1.55 6.19 -1.73
C ALA A 28 -1.33 5.40 -3.05
N VAL A 29 -2.41 4.98 -3.72
CA VAL A 29 -2.38 4.34 -5.03
C VAL A 29 -1.76 5.28 -6.08
N ALA A 30 -2.23 6.52 -6.17
CA ALA A 30 -1.68 7.50 -7.11
C ALA A 30 -0.20 7.79 -6.83
N ALA A 31 0.22 7.78 -5.57
CA ALA A 31 1.63 7.91 -5.20
C ALA A 31 2.46 6.68 -5.62
N ALA A 32 1.94 5.47 -5.43
CA ALA A 32 2.56 4.22 -5.85
C ALA A 32 2.75 4.18 -7.37
N GLU A 33 1.70 4.48 -8.15
CA GLU A 33 1.75 4.54 -9.61
C GLU A 33 2.74 5.60 -10.12
N ARG A 34 2.76 6.79 -9.50
CA ARG A 34 3.74 7.84 -9.84
C ARG A 34 5.18 7.42 -9.55
N CYS A 35 5.38 6.59 -8.53
CA CYS A 35 6.67 5.97 -8.25
C CYS A 35 6.97 4.78 -9.17
N GLY A 36 6.07 4.43 -10.09
CA GLY A 36 6.28 3.34 -11.05
C GLY A 36 6.06 1.95 -10.47
N LEU A 37 5.33 1.83 -9.35
CA LEU A 37 4.82 0.53 -8.93
C LEU A 37 3.68 0.12 -9.86
N VAL A 38 3.58 -1.17 -10.13
CA VAL A 38 2.57 -1.76 -11.00
C VAL A 38 1.66 -2.65 -10.16
N GLU A 39 0.35 -2.56 -10.39
CA GLU A 39 -0.63 -3.42 -9.73
C GLU A 39 -0.40 -4.88 -10.12
N LEU A 40 -0.26 -5.74 -9.12
CA LEU A 40 -0.21 -7.19 -9.24
C LEU A 40 -1.63 -7.72 -9.05
N GLY A 41 -2.26 -8.14 -10.14
CA GLY A 41 -3.62 -8.69 -10.11
C GLY A 41 -4.10 -9.15 -11.48
N ASP A 42 -5.22 -9.86 -11.49
CA ASP A 42 -5.91 -10.30 -12.71
C ASP A 42 -7.00 -9.31 -13.17
N GLY A 43 -7.01 -8.10 -12.60
CA GLY A 43 -8.00 -7.05 -12.86
C GLY A 43 -9.36 -7.30 -12.23
N LYS A 44 -9.52 -8.35 -11.40
CA LYS A 44 -10.76 -8.58 -10.66
C LYS A 44 -10.76 -7.84 -9.33
N PRO A 45 -11.91 -7.31 -8.90
CA PRO A 45 -12.05 -6.76 -7.56
C PRO A 45 -11.66 -7.79 -6.50
N SER A 46 -10.64 -7.44 -5.71
CA SER A 46 -10.08 -8.24 -4.63
C SER A 46 -10.08 -7.41 -3.35
N GLN A 47 -10.28 -8.06 -2.20
CA GLN A 47 -10.14 -7.45 -0.87
C GLN A 47 -8.66 -7.15 -0.51
N HIS A 48 -7.74 -7.58 -1.37
CA HIS A 48 -6.30 -7.38 -1.22
C HIS A 48 -5.71 -7.04 -2.59
N THR A 49 -5.21 -5.83 -2.73
CA THR A 49 -4.53 -5.36 -3.93
C THR A 49 -3.09 -5.02 -3.59
N ILE A 50 -2.16 -5.43 -4.46
CA ILE A 50 -0.73 -5.26 -4.25
C ILE A 50 -0.18 -4.47 -5.43
N TRP A 51 0.68 -3.50 -5.17
CA TRP A 51 1.51 -2.85 -6.17
C TRP A 51 2.97 -3.12 -5.85
N GLU A 52 3.78 -3.39 -6.87
CA GLU A 52 5.19 -3.72 -6.68
C GLU A 52 6.08 -3.04 -7.72
N ARG A 53 7.30 -2.68 -7.28
CA ARG A 53 8.40 -2.27 -8.14
C ARG A 53 9.68 -2.94 -7.64
N GLN A 54 10.42 -3.56 -8.55
CA GLN A 54 11.70 -4.16 -8.27
C GLN A 54 12.82 -3.41 -9.00
N ASP A 55 13.94 -3.20 -8.32
CA ASP A 55 15.17 -2.63 -8.88
C ASP A 55 16.37 -3.42 -8.33
N GLY A 56 16.93 -4.32 -9.15
CA GLY A 56 17.95 -5.27 -8.72
C GLY A 56 17.47 -6.18 -7.59
N ASP A 57 18.17 -6.14 -6.45
CA ASP A 57 17.85 -6.91 -5.24
C ASP A 57 16.83 -6.21 -4.34
N GLU A 58 16.45 -4.97 -4.63
CA GLU A 58 15.49 -4.23 -3.82
C GLU A 58 14.08 -4.36 -4.40
N THR A 59 13.09 -4.54 -3.52
CA THR A 59 11.68 -4.60 -3.91
C THR A 59 10.86 -3.69 -3.01
N LEU A 60 10.09 -2.78 -3.61
CA LEU A 60 9.12 -1.96 -2.89
C LEU A 60 7.72 -2.48 -3.19
N ARG A 61 6.99 -2.79 -2.13
CA ARG A 61 5.62 -3.28 -2.18
C ARG A 61 4.70 -2.33 -1.44
N PHE A 62 3.59 -1.98 -2.08
CA PHE A 62 2.46 -1.31 -1.45
C PHE A 62 1.27 -2.27 -1.46
N GLU A 63 0.60 -2.42 -0.33
CA GLU A 63 -0.53 -3.33 -0.16
C GLU A 63 -1.71 -2.56 0.40
N TRP A 64 -2.86 -2.76 -0.22
CA TRP A 64 -4.14 -2.29 0.27
C TRP A 64 -5.04 -3.48 0.57
N ARG A 65 -5.46 -3.60 1.83
CA ARG A 65 -6.47 -4.56 2.27
C ARG A 65 -7.71 -3.80 2.70
N TRP A 66 -8.88 -4.23 2.23
CA TRP A 66 -10.17 -3.63 2.59
C TRP A 66 -11.23 -4.70 2.81
N TYR A 67 -12.19 -4.42 3.70
CA TYR A 67 -13.26 -5.34 4.08
C TYR A 67 -14.63 -4.77 3.70
N ASP A 68 -15.46 -5.57 3.01
CA ASP A 68 -16.81 -5.19 2.58
C ASP A 68 -17.80 -5.15 3.75
N GLN A 69 -18.54 -4.04 3.87
CA GLN A 69 -19.55 -3.77 4.89
C GLN A 69 -20.96 -4.31 4.55
N SER A 70 -21.16 -4.92 3.37
CA SER A 70 -22.48 -5.44 2.97
C SER A 70 -22.98 -6.61 3.85
N LYS A 71 -22.14 -7.15 4.75
CA LYS A 71 -22.52 -8.20 5.72
C LYS A 71 -22.57 -7.66 7.15
N THR A 72 -23.74 -7.79 7.78
CA THR A 72 -24.15 -7.24 9.09
C THR A 72 -23.32 -7.66 10.32
N PHE A 73 -22.25 -8.46 10.20
CA PHE A 73 -21.51 -8.99 11.35
C PHE A 73 -19.99 -8.77 11.25
N SER A 74 -19.55 -7.52 11.46
CA SER A 74 -18.44 -7.18 12.38
C SER A 74 -18.10 -5.70 12.28
N ILE A 75 -18.40 -4.97 13.35
CA ILE A 75 -17.89 -3.61 13.58
C ILE A 75 -16.50 -3.77 14.22
N GLN A 76 -15.42 -3.59 13.46
CA GLN A 76 -14.05 -3.42 13.99
C GLN A 76 -13.19 -2.50 13.09
N PRO A 77 -12.15 -1.83 13.64
CA PRO A 77 -11.65 -0.53 13.17
C PRO A 77 -10.83 -0.55 11.87
N ASP A 78 -10.44 -1.71 11.35
CA ASP A 78 -9.39 -1.78 10.33
C ASP A 78 -9.96 -1.85 8.88
N MET A 79 -10.84 -0.92 8.52
CA MET A 79 -11.56 -0.92 7.22
C MET A 79 -10.64 -0.83 5.99
N ASN A 80 -9.53 -0.12 6.13
CA ASN A 80 -8.49 0.01 5.12
C ASN A 80 -7.15 -0.16 5.85
N ILE A 81 -6.43 -1.21 5.49
CA ILE A 81 -5.06 -1.42 5.95
C ILE A 81 -4.16 -1.13 4.76
N LEU A 82 -3.33 -0.12 4.94
CA LEU A 82 -2.37 0.34 3.94
C LEU A 82 -0.97 0.01 4.47
N THR A 83 -0.27 -0.88 3.77
CA THR A 83 1.07 -1.32 4.15
C THR A 83 2.05 -0.96 3.04
N VAL A 84 3.20 -0.37 3.39
CA VAL A 84 4.32 -0.16 2.48
C VAL A 84 5.52 -0.87 3.05
N THR A 85 6.13 -1.75 2.26
CA THR A 85 7.28 -2.54 2.68
C THR A 85 8.40 -2.44 1.65
N LEU A 86 9.59 -2.08 2.11
CA LEU A 86 10.82 -2.16 1.33
C LEU A 86 11.58 -3.43 1.74
N PHE A 87 11.94 -4.22 0.74
CA PHE A 87 12.71 -5.45 0.88
C PHE A 87 14.09 -5.27 0.25
N LEU A 88 15.08 -5.94 0.85
CA LEU A 88 16.37 -6.22 0.24
C LEU A 88 16.54 -7.74 0.15
N ALA A 89 16.60 -8.25 -1.06
CA ALA A 89 16.42 -9.65 -1.43
C ALA A 89 15.13 -10.23 -0.84
N ALA A 90 15.23 -10.93 0.29
CA ALA A 90 14.09 -11.54 0.99
C ALA A 90 13.81 -10.91 2.37
N ASN A 91 14.62 -9.92 2.78
CA ASN A 91 14.53 -9.33 4.12
C ASN A 91 13.76 -8.02 4.07
N VAL A 92 12.81 -7.84 4.98
CA VAL A 92 12.16 -6.54 5.21
C VAL A 92 13.20 -5.59 5.81
N VAL A 93 13.52 -4.52 5.09
CA VAL A 93 14.43 -3.47 5.58
C VAL A 93 13.66 -2.27 6.13
N ARG A 94 12.45 -1.99 5.60
CA ARG A 94 11.55 -0.95 6.12
C ARG A 94 10.10 -1.37 5.96
N ASN A 95 9.27 -0.99 6.90
CA ASN A 95 7.83 -1.23 6.87
C ASN A 95 7.09 -0.07 7.54
N VAL A 96 6.01 0.37 6.92
CA VAL A 96 5.00 1.24 7.52
C VAL A 96 3.63 0.62 7.27
N GLU A 97 2.84 0.46 8.32
CA GLU A 97 1.44 0.07 8.23
C GLU A 97 0.61 1.16 8.91
N HIS A 98 -0.38 1.68 8.19
CA HIS A 98 -1.41 2.51 8.80
C HIS A 98 -2.78 1.88 8.62
N ARG A 99 -3.51 1.92 9.71
CA ARG A 99 -4.89 1.49 9.83
C ARG A 99 -5.76 2.71 10.03
N TYR A 100 -7.04 2.54 9.83
CA TYR A 100 -8.01 3.50 10.31
C TYR A 100 -8.07 3.39 11.84
N GLU A 101 -7.62 4.43 12.54
CA GLU A 101 -7.86 4.62 13.98
C GLU A 101 -8.87 5.76 14.13
N ASP A 102 -9.88 5.57 14.99
CA ASP A 102 -10.97 6.53 15.26
C ASP A 102 -10.47 7.84 15.90
#